data_AF-A0A924N4Q7-F1
#
_entry.id   AF-A0A924N4Q7-F1
#
_cell.length_a   1.000
_cell.length_b   1.000
_cell.length_c   1.000
_cell.angle_alpha   90.00
_cell.angle_beta   90.00
_cell.angle_gamma   90.00
#
_symmetry.space_group_name_H-M   'P 1'
#
loop_
_entity.id
_entity.type
_entity.pdbx_description
1 polymer ?
#
loop_
_entity_poly.entity_id
_entity_poly.type
_entity_poly.pdbx_seq_one_letter_code
_entity_poly.pdbx_strand_id
1 'polypeptide(L)'
;MIALLVIAMAAGAFTFIAGWWGVVVVALGAGIVFSKDDGRPWRVALGATMGWVLLLGLDAMGGRFGRVATAVSGSMSIPSAALLGVTLLLPGLMGWSGATVGAAIGHAVQYRRRAVPDVM
;
A
#
# COMPACT_ATOMS: atom_id res chain seq x y z
N MET A 1 -9.73 -11.64 5.53
CA MET A 1 -8.30 -12.01 5.74
C MET A 1 -7.61 -12.34 4.42
N ILE A 2 -8.20 -13.18 3.55
CA ILE A 2 -7.64 -13.52 2.23
C ILE A 2 -7.32 -12.27 1.38
N ALA A 3 -8.26 -11.34 1.24
CA ALA A 3 -8.02 -10.10 0.49
C ALA A 3 -6.83 -9.26 1.02
N LEU A 4 -6.59 -9.31 2.33
CA LEU A 4 -5.52 -8.58 2.99
C LEU A 4 -4.15 -9.21 2.66
N LEU A 5 -4.09 -10.54 2.65
CA LEU A 5 -2.91 -11.31 2.22
C LEU A 5 -2.62 -11.10 0.72
N VAL A 6 -3.65 -11.08 -0.11
CA VAL A 6 -3.52 -10.81 -1.55
C VAL A 6 -2.97 -9.41 -1.78
N ILE A 7 -3.51 -8.40 -1.10
CA ILE A 7 -3.00 -7.02 -1.19
C ILE A 7 -1.56 -6.93 -0.69
N ALA A 8 -1.22 -7.60 0.41
CA ALA A 8 0.13 -7.61 0.95
C ALA A 8 1.13 -8.27 -0.02
N MET A 9 0.79 -9.42 -0.59
CA MET A 9 1.61 -10.08 -1.62
C MET A 9 1.72 -9.25 -2.88
N ALA A 10 0.61 -8.68 -3.37
CA ALA A 10 0.62 -7.83 -4.55
C ALA A 10 1.48 -6.59 -4.34
N ALA A 11 1.30 -5.87 -3.23
CA ALA A 11 2.10 -4.71 -2.89
C ALA A 11 3.59 -5.07 -2.76
N GLY A 12 3.90 -6.20 -2.10
CA GLY A 12 5.27 -6.72 -1.98
C GLY A 12 5.91 -7.04 -3.34
N ALA A 13 5.22 -7.82 -4.16
CA ALA A 13 5.71 -8.22 -5.48
C ALA A 13 5.84 -7.04 -6.46
N PHE A 14 4.86 -6.14 -6.48
CA PHE A 14 4.92 -4.96 -7.34
C PHE A 14 6.01 -3.98 -6.90
N THR A 15 6.35 -3.96 -5.61
CA THR A 15 7.45 -3.13 -5.10
C THR A 15 8.81 -3.60 -5.65
N PHE A 16 8.99 -4.88 -5.95
CA PHE A 16 10.22 -5.36 -6.61
C PHE A 16 10.36 -4.83 -8.05
N ILE A 17 9.26 -4.56 -8.75
CA ILE A 17 9.26 -4.16 -10.16
C ILE A 17 9.24 -2.63 -10.30
N ALA A 18 8.37 -1.96 -9.55
CA ALA A 18 8.09 -0.53 -9.68
C ALA A 18 8.61 0.31 -8.50
N GLY A 19 9.34 -0.31 -7.55
CA GLY A 19 9.75 0.33 -6.31
C GLY A 19 8.54 0.78 -5.48
N TRP A 20 8.68 1.90 -4.77
CA TRP A 20 7.63 2.49 -3.95
C TRP A 20 6.29 2.78 -4.68
N TRP A 21 6.29 2.96 -6.00
CA TRP A 21 5.08 3.22 -6.78
C TRP A 21 4.15 2.01 -6.87
N GLY A 22 4.69 0.81 -6.69
CA GLY A 22 3.90 -0.43 -6.70
C GLY A 22 2.77 -0.41 -5.67
N VAL A 23 2.99 0.19 -4.50
CA VAL A 23 1.98 0.33 -3.45
C VAL A 23 0.80 1.16 -3.93
N VAL A 24 1.05 2.27 -4.62
CA VAL A 24 0.01 3.19 -5.12
C VAL A 24 -0.85 2.50 -6.18
N VAL A 25 -0.22 1.80 -7.12
CA VAL A 25 -0.91 1.07 -8.20
C VAL A 25 -1.80 -0.03 -7.63
N VAL A 26 -1.27 -0.85 -6.72
CA VAL A 26 -2.02 -1.92 -6.07
C VAL A 26 -3.15 -1.37 -5.23
N ALA A 27 -2.92 -0.28 -4.49
CA ALA A 27 -3.94 0.35 -3.66
C ALA A 27 -5.08 0.97 -4.46
N LEU A 28 -4.77 1.64 -5.57
CA LEU A 28 -5.77 2.15 -6.52
C LEU A 28 -6.62 1.02 -7.09
N GLY A 29 -5.97 -0.03 -7.60
CA GLY A 29 -6.67 -1.19 -8.16
C GLY A 29 -7.57 -1.88 -7.12
N ALA A 30 -7.05 -2.11 -5.92
CA ALA A 30 -7.81 -2.68 -4.82
C ALA A 30 -9.01 -1.78 -4.44
N GLY A 31 -8.81 -0.47 -4.34
CA GLY A 31 -9.89 0.49 -4.07
C GLY A 31 -11.00 0.44 -5.12
N ILE A 32 -10.65 0.34 -6.40
CA ILE A 32 -11.63 0.22 -7.50
C ILE A 32 -12.40 -1.10 -7.39
N VAL A 33 -11.70 -2.23 -7.21
CA VAL A 33 -12.29 -3.57 -7.17
C VAL A 33 -13.23 -3.73 -5.97
N PHE A 34 -12.81 -3.27 -4.78
CA PHE A 34 -13.57 -3.40 -3.54
C PHE A 34 -14.53 -2.24 -3.28
N SER A 35 -14.70 -1.32 -4.25
CA SER A 35 -15.65 -0.19 -4.13
C SER A 35 -17.10 -0.62 -3.88
N LYS A 36 -17.50 -1.83 -4.32
CA LYS A 36 -18.86 -2.34 -4.11
C LYS A 36 -19.15 -2.83 -2.69
N ASP A 37 -18.11 -3.18 -1.94
CA ASP A 37 -18.24 -3.85 -0.64
C ASP A 37 -18.14 -2.88 0.55
N ASP A 38 -18.42 -1.58 0.33
CA ASP A 38 -18.04 -0.49 1.25
C ASP A 38 -16.57 -0.62 1.67
N GLY A 39 -15.72 -0.93 0.68
CA GLY A 39 -14.33 -1.32 0.83
C GLY A 39 -13.57 -0.41 1.79
N ARG A 40 -13.44 -0.88 3.03
CA ARG A 40 -12.78 -0.19 4.14
C ARG A 40 -11.32 0.13 3.77
N PRO A 41 -10.97 1.39 3.45
CA PRO A 41 -9.64 1.75 2.93
C PRO A 41 -8.51 1.39 3.89
N TRP A 42 -8.82 1.36 5.19
CA TRP A 42 -7.90 0.92 6.23
C TRP A 42 -7.41 -0.53 6.05
N ARG A 43 -8.18 -1.42 5.41
CA ARG A 43 -7.75 -2.80 5.11
C ARG A 43 -6.67 -2.82 4.05
N VAL A 44 -6.77 -1.95 3.05
CA VAL A 44 -5.75 -1.80 2.00
C VAL A 44 -4.48 -1.18 2.59
N ALA A 45 -4.64 -0.17 3.46
CA ALA A 45 -3.53 0.42 4.20
C ALA A 45 -2.77 -0.62 5.05
N LEU A 46 -3.49 -1.47 5.79
CA LEU A 46 -2.86 -2.57 6.54
C LEU A 46 -2.18 -3.59 5.65
N GLY A 47 -2.82 -3.98 4.53
CA GLY A 47 -2.21 -4.91 3.57
C GLY A 47 -0.91 -4.36 2.99
N ALA A 48 -0.92 -3.10 2.56
CA ALA A 48 0.27 -2.41 2.07
C ALA A 48 1.38 -2.33 3.13
N THR A 49 1.02 -1.98 4.36
CA THR A 49 1.96 -1.90 5.49
C THR A 49 2.55 -3.28 5.81
N MET A 50 1.73 -4.34 5.87
CA MET A 50 2.22 -5.71 6.11
C MET A 50 3.14 -6.20 4.99
N GLY A 51 2.83 -5.91 3.73
CA GLY A 51 3.71 -6.25 2.61
C GLY A 51 5.09 -5.58 2.74
N TRP A 52 5.12 -4.31 3.14
CA TRP A 52 6.36 -3.59 3.41
C TRP A 52 7.12 -4.06 4.65
N VAL A 53 6.43 -4.43 5.73
CA VAL A 53 7.05 -5.08 6.89
C VAL A 53 7.76 -6.36 6.47
N LEU A 54 7.14 -7.16 5.59
CA LEU A 54 7.74 -8.40 5.09
C LEU A 54 9.00 -8.12 4.26
N LEU A 55 8.94 -7.15 3.34
CA LEU A 55 10.08 -6.74 2.52
C LEU A 55 11.25 -6.23 3.38
N LEU A 56 10.96 -5.37 4.36
CA LEU A 56 11.97 -4.87 5.28
C LEU A 56 12.54 -5.98 6.15
N GLY A 57 11.72 -6.95 6.58
CA GLY A 57 12.18 -8.13 7.30
C GLY A 57 13.16 -8.97 6.48
N LEU A 58 12.85 -9.18 5.20
CA LEU A 58 13.74 -9.89 4.27
C LEU A 58 15.06 -9.13 4.05
N ASP A 59 15.02 -7.80 3.89
CA ASP A 59 16.24 -7.00 3.72
C ASP A 59 17.06 -6.86 5.02
N ALA A 60 16.38 -6.88 6.17
CA ALA A 60 17.02 -6.90 7.49
C ALA A 60 17.78 -8.21 7.74
N MET A 61 17.27 -9.36 7.29
CA MET A 61 18.01 -10.63 7.31
C MET A 61 19.30 -10.56 6.47
N GLY A 62 19.32 -9.76 5.40
CA GLY A 62 20.50 -9.49 4.58
C GLY A 62 21.44 -8.41 5.13
N GLY A 63 21.09 -7.76 6.25
CA GLY A 63 21.92 -6.74 6.91
C GLY A 63 22.15 -5.44 6.12
N ARG A 64 21.49 -5.25 4.97
CA ARG A 64 21.60 -4.01 4.16
C ARG A 64 20.83 -2.87 4.82
N PHE A 65 19.57 -3.12 5.19
CA PHE A 65 18.75 -2.14 5.89
C PHE A 65 19.40 -1.64 7.19
N GLY A 66 19.93 -2.55 8.01
CA GLY A 66 20.59 -2.19 9.27
C GLY A 66 21.77 -1.24 9.08
N ARG A 67 22.61 -1.46 8.06
CA ARG A 67 23.74 -0.58 7.76
C ARG A 67 23.30 0.82 7.33
N VAL A 68 22.26 0.92 6.50
CA VAL A 68 21.71 2.21 6.06
C VAL A 68 21.05 2.93 7.24
N ALA A 69 20.26 2.23 8.05
CA ALA A 69 19.60 2.80 9.21
C ALA A 69 20.62 3.33 10.24
N THR A 70 21.72 2.61 10.49
CA THR A 70 22.79 3.06 11.39
C THR A 70 23.55 4.27 10.82
N ALA A 71 23.82 4.28 9.51
CA ALA A 71 24.49 5.42 8.87
C ALA A 71 23.63 6.70 8.91
N VAL A 72 22.32 6.57 8.66
CA VAL A 72 21.38 7.72 8.67
C VAL A 72 21.06 8.17 10.09
N SER A 73 20.85 7.24 11.03
CA SER A 73 20.65 7.60 12.45
C SER A 73 21.88 8.28 13.04
N GLY A 74 23.09 7.83 12.68
CA GLY A 74 24.34 8.45 13.11
C GLY A 74 24.54 9.86 12.55
N SER A 75 24.12 10.13 11.31
CA SER A 75 24.27 11.46 10.71
C SER A 75 23.19 12.45 11.16
N MET A 76 21.96 12.00 11.36
CA MET A 76 20.83 12.86 11.76
C MET A 76 20.60 12.91 13.27
N SER A 77 21.31 12.10 14.08
CA SER A 77 21.05 11.91 15.51
C SER A 77 19.60 11.52 15.84
N ILE A 78 18.96 10.78 14.93
CA ILE A 78 17.56 10.32 15.07
C ILE A 78 17.56 8.84 15.49
N PRO A 79 16.71 8.41 16.45
CA PRO A 79 16.56 7.00 16.78
C PRO A 79 16.19 6.15 15.57
N SER A 80 16.86 5.02 15.37
CA SER A 80 16.62 4.09 14.25
C SER A 80 15.18 3.58 14.21
N ALA A 81 14.54 3.47 15.39
CA ALA A 81 13.13 3.12 15.51
C ALA A 81 12.19 4.17 14.88
N ALA A 82 12.53 5.46 14.96
CA ALA A 82 11.75 6.52 14.34
C ALA A 82 11.84 6.46 12.81
N LEU A 83 13.03 6.17 12.27
CA LEU A 83 13.22 5.92 10.84
C LEU A 83 12.37 4.75 10.34
N LEU A 84 12.36 3.63 11.06
CA LEU A 84 11.48 2.49 10.76
C LEU A 84 10.00 2.89 10.80
N GLY A 85 9.58 3.61 11.84
CA GLY A 85 8.20 4.07 11.98
C GLY A 85 7.74 4.92 10.81
N VAL A 86 8.55 5.92 10.42
CA VAL A 86 8.27 6.79 9.26
C VAL A 86 8.26 5.99 7.95
N THR A 87 9.20 5.06 7.80
CA THR A 87 9.29 4.19 6.61
C THR A 87 8.06 3.30 6.45
N LEU A 88 7.47 2.83 7.55
CA LEU A 88 6.25 2.01 7.55
C LEU A 88 4.97 2.84 7.43
N LEU A 89 4.97 4.07 7.96
CA LEU A 89 3.86 5.01 7.81
C LEU A 89 3.63 5.38 6.34
N LEU A 90 4.70 5.57 5.57
CA LEU A 90 4.63 5.95 4.16
C LEU A 90 3.79 5.00 3.29
N PRO A 91 4.06 3.68 3.23
CA PRO A 91 3.24 2.75 2.46
C PRO A 91 1.83 2.59 3.02
N GLY A 92 1.64 2.75 4.34
CA GLY A 92 0.30 2.78 4.94
C GLY A 92 -0.54 3.97 4.45
N LEU A 93 0.04 5.16 4.44
CA LEU A 93 -0.59 6.39 3.96
C LEU A 93 -0.83 6.36 2.45
N MET A 94 0.14 5.87 1.67
CA MET A 94 -0.02 5.67 0.22
C MET A 94 -1.12 4.64 -0.07
N GLY A 95 -1.12 3.52 0.67
CA GLY A 95 -2.13 2.48 0.56
C GLY A 95 -3.52 2.99 0.88
N TRP A 96 -3.67 3.80 1.94
CA TRP A 96 -4.92 4.45 2.27
C TRP A 96 -5.36 5.40 1.16
N SER A 97 -4.49 6.33 0.78
CA SER A 97 -4.80 7.38 -0.20
C SER A 97 -5.19 6.79 -1.55
N GLY A 98 -4.42 5.82 -2.04
CA GLY A 98 -4.71 5.10 -3.27
C GLY A 98 -6.04 4.35 -3.19
N ALA A 99 -6.32 3.67 -2.08
CA ALA A 99 -7.58 2.97 -1.89
C ALA A 99 -8.78 3.92 -1.85
N THR A 100 -8.66 5.07 -1.18
CA THR A 100 -9.74 6.08 -1.13
C THR A 100 -10.05 6.65 -2.51
N VAL A 101 -9.02 6.99 -3.28
CA VAL A 101 -9.20 7.51 -4.65
C VAL A 101 -9.77 6.42 -5.55
N GLY A 102 -9.24 5.19 -5.46
CA GLY A 102 -9.73 4.04 -6.22
C GLY A 102 -11.20 3.73 -5.93
N ALA A 103 -11.61 3.78 -4.66
CA ALA A 103 -13.00 3.59 -4.27
C ALA A 103 -13.91 4.67 -4.87
N ALA A 104 -13.52 5.94 -4.78
CA ALA A 104 -14.27 7.05 -5.38
C ALA A 104 -14.45 6.89 -6.89
N ILE A 105 -13.37 6.51 -7.61
CA ILE A 105 -13.43 6.19 -9.03
C ILE A 105 -14.38 5.02 -9.30
N GLY A 106 -14.29 3.94 -8.52
CA GLY A 106 -15.15 2.78 -8.64
C GLY A 106 -16.64 3.12 -8.49
N HIS A 107 -16.98 3.94 -7.50
CA HIS A 107 -18.35 4.43 -7.31
C HIS A 107 -18.83 5.31 -8.47
N ALA A 108 -17.99 6.22 -8.96
CA ALA A 108 -18.33 7.09 -10.10
C ALA A 108 -18.62 6.27 -11.38
N VAL A 109 -17.80 5.25 -11.65
CA VAL A 109 -18.00 4.34 -12.79
C VAL A 109 -19.31 3.56 -12.66
N GLN A 110 -19.63 3.07 -11.46
CA GLN A 110 -20.86 2.32 -11.21
C GLN A 110 -22.10 3.20 -11.32
N TYR A 111 -22.04 4.43 -10.80
CA TYR A 111 -23.11 5.40 -10.94
C TYR A 111 -23.39 5.68 -12.42
N ARG A 112 -22.34 5.92 -13.21
CA ARG A 112 -22.47 6.15 -14.66
C ARG A 112 -23.11 4.96 -15.38
N ARG A 113 -22.73 3.73 -15.03
CA ARG A 113 -23.34 2.50 -15.60
C ARG A 113 -24.81 2.29 -15.23
N ARG A 114 -25.25 2.75 -14.06
CA ARG A 114 -26.66 2.66 -13.65
C ARG A 114 -27.52 3.77 -14.27
N ALA A 115 -26.94 4.96 -14.47
CA ALA A 115 -27.62 6.13 -15.03
C ALA A 115 -27.80 6.05 -16.56
N VAL A 116 -27.00 5.23 -17.25
CA VAL A 116 -27.19 4.88 -18.65
C VAL A 116 -27.66 3.43 -18.69
N PRO A 117 -28.97 3.14 -18.50
CA PRO A 117 -29.49 1.82 -18.83
C PRO A 117 -29.24 1.61 -20.33
N ASP A 118 -28.66 0.46 -20.69
CA ASP A 118 -28.40 0.10 -22.08
C ASP A 118 -29.69 0.28 -22.89
N VAL A 119 -29.72 1.34 -23.71
CA VAL A 119 -30.66 1.45 -24.82
C VAL A 119 -29.96 0.77 -25.99
N MET A 120 -30.14 -0.55 -26.08
CA MET A 120 -30.15 -1.43 -27.26
C MET A 120 -29.57 -2.81 -26.95
#